data_AF-A0A4Q3TDL6-F1
#
_entry.id   AF-A0A4Q3TDL6-F1
#
_cell.length_a   1.000
_cell.length_b   1.000
_cell.length_c   1.000
_cell.angle_alpha   90.00
_cell.angle_beta   90.00
_cell.angle_gamma   90.00
#
_symmetry.space_group_name_H-M   'P 1'
#
loop_
_entity.id
_entity.type
_entity.pdbx_description
1 polymer ?
#
loop_
_entity_poly.entity_id
_entity_poly.type
_entity_poly.pdbx_seq_one_letter_code
_entity_poly.pdbx_strand_id
1 'polypeptide(L)'
;DWTFLVPKTLALILVLMSLLLAGVVAGVAVQTYKGWFDYRFDQYLLWYVLPQSIGFAQIAVLAIFVQALVPNKFVGWAAMVVYMISTLVLSNLGFDHILYRYGAGIGVPLSDMNGQGDFRGFANVLDAYWSAAGVILLVIAFALWRRGTETRLLPRLRRAPSRLKGPAGMIGAAALATFIGLGVFIFVNTNVWNTYRSQDAEDDLTANYEKTLLRFETTPQPSIVDVKLDLDLHPHAPRLATRGSYVIENRTGAPLGEMHLRWMEPLKIARLDVQGARMVREWPEFQYRIYRFATPMAPGERRTVSFDTVLEQRGFKNSDNTTRLVDNGTFVSNSEFAPIIGMSRDGLLTDRTKRRKHRLPAELRPAKLEDLSATGRNYIGADWVNADITVTTDADQTPLAPGYQRSNQV
;
A
#
# COMPACT_ATOMS: atom_id res chain seq x y z
N ASP A 1 26.16 22.93 26.37
CA ASP A 1 25.96 22.01 25.22
C ASP A 1 24.55 22.11 24.67
N TRP A 2 23.50 21.91 25.48
CA TRP A 2 22.13 22.21 25.07
C TRP A 2 21.96 23.65 24.55
N THR A 3 22.62 24.62 25.18
CA THR A 3 22.64 26.05 24.80
C THR A 3 23.16 26.32 23.38
N PHE A 4 23.90 25.39 22.77
CA PHE A 4 24.39 25.54 21.38
C PHE A 4 23.67 24.60 20.40
N LEU A 5 23.29 23.41 20.86
CA LEU A 5 22.61 22.43 20.03
C LEU A 5 21.16 22.86 19.74
N VAL A 6 20.39 23.21 20.79
CA VAL A 6 18.95 23.51 20.66
C VAL A 6 18.72 24.72 19.77
N PRO A 7 19.40 25.87 19.95
CA PRO A 7 19.14 27.03 19.09
C PRO A 7 19.51 26.76 17.64
N LYS A 8 20.57 25.99 17.36
CA LYS A 8 20.95 25.64 15.99
C LYS A 8 19.93 24.73 15.32
N THR A 9 19.47 23.71 16.04
CA THR A 9 18.42 22.81 15.54
C THR A 9 17.13 23.58 15.28
N LEU A 10 16.68 24.40 16.25
CA LEU A 10 15.47 25.22 16.10
C LEU A 10 15.60 26.24 14.97
N ALA A 11 16.75 26.90 14.83
CA ALA A 11 16.98 27.84 13.74
C ALA A 11 16.89 27.15 12.37
N LEU A 12 17.49 25.96 12.22
CA LEU A 12 17.40 25.20 10.98
C LEU A 12 15.96 24.75 10.68
N ILE A 13 15.23 24.26 11.70
CA ILE A 13 13.82 23.90 11.55
C ILE A 13 13.00 25.13 11.13
N LEU A 14 13.21 26.28 11.76
CA LEU A 14 12.48 27.51 11.44
C LEU A 14 12.76 28.02 10.02
N VAL A 15 14.00 27.89 9.55
CA VAL A 15 14.35 28.17 8.15
C VAL A 15 13.57 27.24 7.21
N LEU A 16 13.55 25.94 7.47
CA LEU A 16 12.81 24.98 6.65
C LEU A 16 11.30 25.22 6.68
N MET A 17 10.75 25.63 7.84
CA MET A 17 9.35 26.04 7.99
C MET A 17 9.03 27.29 7.17
N SER A 18 9.92 28.28 7.16
CA SER A 18 9.73 29.49 6.37
C SER A 18 9.66 29.19 4.87
N LEU A 19 10.41 28.19 4.39
CA LEU A 19 10.33 27.73 3.00
C LEU A 19 8.99 27.07 2.69
N LEU A 20 8.43 26.28 3.62
CA LEU A 20 7.08 25.70 3.45
C LEU A 20 6.02 26.80 3.37
N LEU A 21 6.10 27.81 4.23
CA LEU A 21 5.18 28.96 4.20
C LEU A 21 5.32 29.78 2.91
N ALA A 22 6.54 29.98 2.41
CA ALA A 22 6.76 30.59 1.10
C ALA A 22 6.11 29.76 -0.02
N GLY A 23 6.15 28.43 0.08
CA GLY A 23 5.42 27.52 -0.80
C GLY A 23 3.91 27.70 -0.76
N VAL A 24 3.32 27.91 0.43
CA VAL A 24 1.89 28.24 0.59
C VAL A 24 1.56 29.55 -0.12
N VAL A 25 2.36 30.60 0.09
CA VAL A 25 2.16 31.90 -0.57
C VAL A 25 2.22 31.77 -2.10
N ALA A 26 3.19 31.03 -2.62
CA ALA A 26 3.29 30.75 -4.05
C ALA A 26 2.07 29.96 -4.57
N GLY A 27 1.59 28.96 -3.81
CA GLY A 27 0.40 28.18 -4.14
C GLY A 27 -0.86 29.05 -4.22
N VAL A 28 -1.06 29.91 -3.23
CA VAL A 28 -2.16 30.88 -3.20
C VAL A 28 -2.09 31.82 -4.40
N ALA A 29 -0.91 32.38 -4.70
CA ALA A 29 -0.73 33.26 -5.85
C ALA A 29 -1.10 32.57 -7.18
N VAL A 30 -0.74 31.28 -7.35
CA VAL A 30 -1.12 30.50 -8.52
C VAL A 30 -2.62 30.22 -8.56
N GLN A 31 -3.26 29.89 -7.42
CA GLN A 31 -4.71 29.71 -7.35
C GLN A 31 -5.45 31.00 -7.73
N THR A 32 -5.03 32.14 -7.19
CA THR A 32 -5.56 33.46 -7.54
C THR A 32 -5.42 33.75 -9.03
N TYR A 33 -4.22 33.50 -9.60
CA TYR A 33 -3.96 33.71 -11.03
C TYR A 33 -4.86 32.83 -11.91
N LYS A 34 -5.16 31.61 -11.47
CA LYS A 34 -6.06 30.68 -12.18
C LYS A 34 -7.56 30.96 -11.92
N GLY A 35 -7.89 32.00 -11.14
CA GLY A 35 -9.27 32.38 -10.84
C GLY A 35 -9.97 31.46 -9.83
N TRP A 36 -9.24 30.67 -9.05
CA TRP A 36 -9.78 29.81 -8.00
C TRP A 36 -9.53 30.44 -6.63
N PHE A 37 -10.60 30.87 -5.96
CA PHE A 37 -10.54 31.66 -4.72
C PHE A 37 -10.94 30.87 -3.45
N ASP A 38 -11.24 29.57 -3.58
CA ASP A 38 -11.51 28.69 -2.44
C ASP A 38 -10.20 28.22 -1.80
N TYR A 39 -9.48 29.13 -1.14
CA TYR A 39 -8.09 28.88 -0.71
C TYR A 39 -7.91 27.78 0.35
N ARG A 40 -8.96 27.43 1.09
CA ARG A 40 -8.94 26.40 2.17
C ARG A 40 -7.63 26.36 2.96
N PHE A 41 -7.31 27.48 3.64
CA PHE A 41 -6.04 27.64 4.37
C PHE A 41 -5.80 26.59 5.47
N ASP A 42 -6.88 26.04 6.02
CA ASP A 42 -6.86 24.90 6.92
C ASP A 42 -6.19 23.67 6.26
N GLN A 43 -6.47 23.40 4.99
CA GLN A 43 -5.85 22.31 4.24
C GLN A 43 -4.38 22.57 3.96
N TYR A 44 -3.99 23.80 3.61
CA TYR A 44 -2.58 24.17 3.50
C TYR A 44 -1.82 23.91 4.81
N LEU A 45 -2.42 24.24 5.95
CA LEU A 45 -1.80 24.01 7.24
C LEU A 45 -1.75 22.53 7.63
N LEU A 46 -2.90 21.84 7.60
CA LEU A 46 -3.08 20.49 8.13
C LEU A 46 -2.56 19.40 7.18
N TRP A 47 -2.64 19.61 5.86
CA TRP A 47 -2.27 18.60 4.87
C TRP A 47 -0.86 18.81 4.32
N TYR A 48 -0.35 20.04 4.33
CA TYR A 48 0.97 20.36 3.79
C TYR A 48 1.95 20.84 4.87
N VAL A 49 1.73 21.99 5.49
CA VAL A 49 2.73 22.62 6.36
C VAL A 49 3.06 21.76 7.58
N LEU A 50 2.06 21.31 8.34
CA LEU A 50 2.30 20.53 9.56
C LEU A 50 2.93 19.15 9.27
N PRO A 51 2.41 18.32 8.34
CA PRO A 51 3.06 17.05 8.03
C PRO A 51 4.50 17.23 7.51
N GLN A 52 4.72 18.18 6.59
CA GLN A 52 6.06 18.40 6.03
C GLN A 52 7.03 18.99 7.05
N SER A 53 6.53 19.77 8.01
CA SER A 53 7.35 20.30 9.11
C SER A 53 8.06 19.20 9.91
N ILE A 54 7.36 18.10 10.15
CA ILE A 54 7.86 16.97 10.93
C ILE A 54 8.97 16.28 10.14
N GLY A 55 8.73 15.95 8.87
CA GLY A 55 9.75 15.35 7.99
C GLY A 55 10.98 16.25 7.83
N PHE A 56 10.79 17.55 7.66
CA PHE A 56 11.88 18.52 7.56
C PHE A 56 12.65 18.66 8.88
N ALA A 57 11.96 18.60 10.02
CA ALA A 57 12.61 18.59 11.33
C ALA A 57 13.44 17.32 11.54
N GLN A 58 12.95 16.16 11.13
CA GLN A 58 13.70 14.90 11.19
C GLN A 58 14.98 14.97 10.34
N ILE A 59 14.92 15.50 9.12
CA ILE A 59 16.10 15.69 8.25
C ILE A 59 17.06 16.73 8.83
N ALA A 60 16.55 17.83 9.39
CA ALA A 60 17.36 18.84 10.07
C ALA A 60 18.14 18.25 11.25
N VAL A 61 17.48 17.43 12.07
CA VAL A 61 18.11 16.71 13.19
C VAL A 61 19.20 15.77 12.70
N LEU A 62 18.95 15.01 11.63
CA LEU A 62 19.96 14.14 11.02
C LEU A 62 21.18 14.95 10.54
N ALA A 63 20.96 16.08 9.87
CA ALA A 63 22.03 16.96 9.41
C ALA A 63 22.86 17.52 10.58
N ILE A 64 22.22 17.93 11.67
CA ILE A 64 22.91 18.39 12.89
C ILE A 64 23.73 17.27 13.52
N PHE A 65 23.19 16.05 13.56
CA PHE A 65 23.92 14.87 14.06
C PHE A 65 25.16 14.57 13.20
N VAL A 66 25.02 14.54 11.88
CA VAL A 66 26.15 14.37 10.95
C VAL A 66 27.20 15.46 11.15
N GLN A 67 26.78 16.71 11.31
CA GLN A 67 27.69 17.83 11.55
C GLN A 67 28.37 17.78 12.94
N ALA A 68 27.73 17.16 13.93
CA ALA A 68 28.36 16.89 15.22
C ALA A 68 29.50 15.88 15.06
N LEU A 69 29.32 14.83 14.24
CA LEU A 69 30.35 13.84 13.95
C LEU A 69 31.50 14.44 13.14
N VAL A 70 31.20 15.15 12.05
CA VAL A 70 32.18 15.55 11.04
C VAL A 70 32.72 16.96 11.29
N PRO A 71 34.05 17.18 11.36
CA PRO A 71 34.62 18.51 11.60
C PRO A 71 34.45 19.52 10.49
N ASN A 72 34.50 19.06 9.25
CA ASN A 72 34.46 19.90 8.09
C ASN A 72 33.00 20.04 7.59
N LYS A 73 32.54 21.29 7.39
CA LYS A 73 31.19 21.59 6.89
C LYS A 73 30.91 20.96 5.51
N PHE A 74 31.90 20.93 4.63
CA PHE A 74 31.76 20.39 3.27
C PHE A 74 31.63 18.88 3.29
N VAL A 75 32.34 18.20 4.19
CA VAL A 75 32.22 16.75 4.37
C VAL A 75 30.85 16.42 5.00
N GLY A 76 30.34 17.26 5.90
CA GLY A 76 28.97 17.13 6.40
C GLY A 76 27.91 17.26 5.29
N TRP A 77 28.06 18.24 4.40
CA TRP A 77 27.19 18.36 3.21
C TRP A 77 27.31 17.16 2.28
N ALA A 78 28.54 16.73 1.97
CA ALA A 78 28.77 15.55 1.14
C ALA A 78 28.12 14.29 1.75
N ALA A 79 28.19 14.10 3.06
CA ALA A 79 27.53 12.99 3.75
C ALA A 79 26.00 13.05 3.62
N MET A 80 25.39 14.24 3.72
CA MET A 80 23.94 14.39 3.50
C MET A 80 23.53 14.14 2.05
N VAL A 81 24.36 14.53 1.07
CA VAL A 81 24.14 14.19 -0.35
C VAL A 81 24.23 12.68 -0.57
N VAL A 82 25.25 12.03 0.00
CA VAL A 82 25.38 10.56 -0.05
C VAL A 82 24.19 9.89 0.59
N TYR A 83 23.70 10.38 1.74
CA TYR A 83 22.48 9.90 2.37
C TYR A 83 21.28 10.00 1.40
N MET A 84 21.06 11.16 0.79
CA MET A 84 19.96 11.37 -0.16
C MET A 84 20.04 10.41 -1.35
N ILE A 85 21.22 10.24 -1.95
CA ILE A 85 21.44 9.25 -3.02
C ILE A 85 21.17 7.83 -2.51
N SER A 86 21.65 7.50 -1.32
CA SER A 86 21.44 6.18 -0.72
C SER A 86 19.96 5.85 -0.55
N THR A 87 19.12 6.83 -0.18
CA THR A 87 17.67 6.59 -0.06
C THR A 87 16.99 6.20 -1.38
N LEU A 88 17.56 6.60 -2.52
CA LEU A 88 17.07 6.23 -3.85
C LEU A 88 17.59 4.84 -4.28
N VAL A 89 18.83 4.52 -3.91
CA VAL A 89 19.48 3.25 -4.31
C VAL A 89 19.01 2.09 -3.45
N LEU A 90 18.93 2.26 -2.13
CA LEU A 90 18.57 1.20 -1.18
C LEU A 90 17.16 0.65 -1.43
N SER A 91 16.20 1.49 -1.78
CA SER A 91 14.85 1.05 -2.14
C SER A 91 14.84 0.11 -3.35
N ASN A 92 15.71 0.35 -4.33
CA ASN A 92 15.88 -0.50 -5.52
C ASN A 92 16.68 -1.78 -5.25
N LEU A 93 17.36 -1.89 -4.10
CA LEU A 93 18.11 -3.08 -3.67
C LEU A 93 17.31 -3.99 -2.72
N GLY A 94 15.99 -3.78 -2.62
CA GLY A 94 15.12 -4.54 -1.74
C GLY A 94 15.08 -4.05 -0.28
N PHE A 95 15.69 -2.90 0.03
CA PHE A 95 15.55 -2.21 1.32
C PHE A 95 14.44 -1.15 1.27
N ASP A 96 13.25 -1.57 0.86
CA ASP A 96 12.07 -0.72 0.70
C ASP A 96 11.21 -0.61 1.97
N HIS A 97 11.50 -1.42 3.01
CA HIS A 97 10.74 -1.44 4.26
C HIS A 97 10.78 -0.09 5.00
N ILE A 98 9.60 0.38 5.45
CA ILE A 98 9.42 1.68 6.10
C ILE A 98 10.23 1.85 7.39
N LEU A 99 10.51 0.76 8.11
CA LEU A 99 11.28 0.78 9.37
C LEU A 99 12.77 1.09 9.19
N TYR A 100 13.33 0.93 7.98
CA TYR A 100 14.74 1.19 7.70
C TYR A 100 14.99 2.56 7.05
N ARG A 101 13.96 3.14 6.46
CA ARG A 101 14.07 4.39 5.70
C ARG A 101 13.77 5.56 6.62
N TYR A 102 14.81 6.20 7.15
CA TYR A 102 14.68 7.32 8.08
C TYR A 102 13.80 8.44 7.51
N GLY A 103 12.75 8.80 8.26
CA GLY A 103 11.76 9.79 7.85
C GLY A 103 10.82 9.34 6.73
N ALA A 104 10.80 8.03 6.39
CA ALA A 104 9.78 7.50 5.52
C ALA A 104 8.43 7.47 6.23
N GLY A 105 7.42 8.01 5.56
CA GLY A 105 6.02 7.90 5.92
C GLY A 105 5.30 6.88 5.04
N ILE A 106 4.05 6.61 5.38
CA ILE A 106 3.11 6.01 4.44
C ILE A 106 2.39 7.12 3.64
N GLY A 107 1.86 6.77 2.46
CA GLY A 107 1.05 7.70 1.69
C GLY A 107 -0.24 8.09 2.44
N VAL A 108 -0.56 9.38 2.43
CA VAL A 108 -1.84 9.92 2.93
C VAL A 108 -2.60 10.45 1.72
N PRO A 109 -3.29 9.58 0.95
CA PRO A 109 -4.07 10.02 -0.19
C PRO A 109 -5.17 10.98 0.27
N LEU A 110 -5.28 12.11 -0.41
CA LEU A 110 -6.26 13.14 -0.13
C LEU A 110 -7.47 12.95 -1.06
N SER A 111 -8.67 13.05 -0.51
CA SER A 111 -9.93 13.01 -1.26
C SER A 111 -10.89 14.03 -0.67
N ASP A 112 -11.73 14.66 -1.50
CA ASP A 112 -12.80 15.53 -1.00
C ASP A 112 -13.85 14.75 -0.18
N MET A 113 -14.01 13.44 -0.41
CA MET A 113 -14.93 12.60 0.36
C MET A 113 -14.33 12.16 1.70
N ASN A 114 -13.10 11.65 1.68
CA ASN A 114 -12.47 11.01 2.85
C ASN A 114 -11.50 11.94 3.62
N GLY A 115 -11.19 13.13 3.08
CA GLY A 115 -10.12 13.98 3.59
C GLY A 115 -8.78 13.23 3.63
N GLN A 116 -8.18 13.15 4.82
CA GLN A 116 -7.00 12.33 5.09
C GLN A 116 -7.34 10.91 5.60
N GLY A 117 -8.59 10.67 6.01
CA GLY A 117 -9.06 9.43 6.64
C GLY A 117 -8.14 8.88 7.74
N ASP A 118 -8.17 7.56 7.91
CA ASP A 118 -7.29 6.84 8.84
C ASP A 118 -5.80 6.93 8.45
N PHE A 119 -5.50 7.24 7.18
CA PHE A 119 -4.14 7.32 6.68
C PHE A 119 -3.30 8.35 7.46
N ARG A 120 -3.91 9.45 7.94
CA ARG A 120 -3.19 10.40 8.80
C ARG A 120 -2.85 9.80 10.16
N GLY A 121 -3.76 9.03 10.74
CA GLY A 121 -3.51 8.33 12.00
C GLY A 121 -2.32 7.38 11.88
N PHE A 122 -2.28 6.60 10.81
CA PHE A 122 -1.16 5.71 10.51
C PHE A 122 0.15 6.49 10.25
N ALA A 123 0.11 7.58 9.48
CA ALA A 123 1.28 8.44 9.25
C ALA A 123 1.82 9.05 10.54
N ASN A 124 0.94 9.47 11.47
CA ASN A 124 1.35 10.02 12.77
C ASN A 124 2.13 9.00 13.62
N VAL A 125 1.83 7.70 13.51
CA VAL A 125 2.59 6.63 14.19
C VAL A 125 4.02 6.57 13.66
N LEU A 126 4.20 6.64 12.34
CA LEU A 126 5.54 6.68 11.72
C LEU A 126 6.28 7.99 12.05
N ASP A 127 5.58 9.12 12.00
CA ASP A 127 6.10 10.43 12.38
C ASP A 127 6.63 10.40 13.83
N ALA A 128 5.88 9.80 14.75
CA ALA A 128 6.29 9.63 16.14
C ALA A 128 7.48 8.67 16.28
N TYR A 129 7.49 7.56 15.55
CA TYR A 129 8.61 6.60 15.53
C TYR A 129 9.92 7.26 15.08
N TRP A 130 9.90 7.94 13.93
CA TRP A 130 11.10 8.61 13.42
C TRP A 130 11.47 9.86 14.22
N SER A 131 10.50 10.54 14.83
CA SER A 131 10.80 11.63 15.77
C SER A 131 11.49 11.12 17.04
N ALA A 132 11.09 9.94 17.57
CA ALA A 132 11.80 9.29 18.67
C ALA A 132 13.25 8.94 18.28
N ALA A 133 13.46 8.43 17.05
CA ALA A 133 14.81 8.23 16.51
C ALA A 133 15.59 9.55 16.41
N GLY A 134 14.94 10.63 15.96
CA GLY A 134 15.52 11.97 15.93
C GLY A 134 15.96 12.46 17.32
N VAL A 135 15.15 12.24 18.35
CA VAL A 135 15.53 12.58 19.74
C VAL A 135 16.75 11.77 20.19
N ILE A 136 16.83 10.48 19.85
CA ILE A 136 18.02 9.66 20.11
C ILE A 136 19.25 10.27 19.40
N LEU A 137 19.13 10.65 18.13
CA LEU A 137 20.21 11.31 17.39
C LEU A 137 20.64 12.63 18.04
N LEU A 138 19.71 13.44 18.55
CA LEU A 138 20.03 14.67 19.28
C LEU A 138 20.75 14.39 20.60
N VAL A 139 20.35 13.37 21.36
CA VAL A 139 21.04 12.96 22.60
C VAL A 139 22.45 12.48 22.30
N ILE A 140 22.65 11.70 21.23
CA ILE A 140 23.98 11.27 20.80
C ILE A 140 24.80 12.48 20.33
N ALA A 141 24.21 13.37 19.53
CA ALA A 141 24.86 14.61 19.09
C ALA A 141 25.28 15.48 20.28
N PHE A 142 24.44 15.57 21.32
CA PHE A 142 24.74 16.25 22.58
C PHE A 142 25.92 15.59 23.31
N ALA A 143 25.88 14.26 23.50
CA ALA A 143 26.95 13.53 24.20
C ALA A 143 28.29 13.72 23.48
N LEU A 144 28.27 13.67 22.15
CA LEU A 144 29.43 13.87 21.32
C LEU A 144 29.78 15.34 21.13
N TRP A 145 28.96 16.33 21.48
CA TRP A 145 29.18 17.73 21.09
C TRP A 145 30.57 18.26 21.45
N ARG A 146 31.19 19.01 20.52
CA ARG A 146 32.54 19.57 20.72
C ARG A 146 32.54 20.67 21.77
N ARG A 147 33.51 20.63 22.67
CA ARG A 147 33.87 21.74 23.57
C ARG A 147 35.36 22.03 23.42
N GLY A 148 35.72 23.29 23.22
CA GLY A 148 37.11 23.74 23.10
C GLY A 148 37.77 23.32 21.77
N THR A 149 39.09 23.10 21.81
CA THR A 149 39.93 22.77 20.65
C THR A 149 39.93 21.29 20.25
N GLU A 150 39.22 20.43 20.99
CA GLU A 150 39.23 18.98 20.74
C GLU A 150 38.36 18.62 19.52
N THR A 151 39.02 18.34 18.41
CA THR A 151 38.38 17.96 17.14
C THR A 151 38.25 16.45 16.97
N ARG A 152 38.99 15.63 17.72
CA ARG A 152 39.06 14.17 17.53
C ARG A 152 37.83 13.46 18.11
N LEU A 153 37.33 12.44 17.42
CA LEU A 153 36.12 11.69 17.81
C LEU A 153 36.33 10.73 18.98
N LEU A 154 37.46 10.03 19.04
CA LEU A 154 37.70 8.96 20.02
C LEU A 154 37.70 9.45 21.49
N PRO A 155 38.32 10.60 21.84
CA PRO A 155 38.23 11.15 23.19
C PRO A 155 36.80 11.56 23.58
N ARG A 156 35.99 12.00 22.61
CA ARG A 156 34.58 12.39 22.81
C ARG A 156 33.71 11.16 23.11
N LEU A 157 33.94 10.06 22.39
CA LEU A 157 33.24 8.80 22.61
C LEU A 157 33.53 8.21 24.01
N ARG A 158 34.79 8.26 24.46
CA ARG A 158 35.18 7.81 25.82
C ARG A 158 34.51 8.62 26.94
N ARG A 159 34.17 9.89 26.68
CA ARG A 159 33.46 10.78 27.63
C ARG A 159 31.93 10.73 27.49
N ALA A 160 31.39 10.03 26.50
CA ALA A 160 29.94 9.97 26.26
C ALA A 160 29.17 9.32 27.43
N PRO A 161 29.61 8.19 28.03
CA PRO A 161 28.86 7.55 29.12
C PRO A 161 28.67 8.47 30.34
N SER A 162 29.69 9.26 30.71
CA SER A 162 29.58 10.19 31.84
C SER A 162 28.64 11.35 31.55
N ARG A 163 28.50 11.78 30.28
CA ARG A 163 27.55 12.82 29.86
C ARG A 163 26.10 12.34 29.79
N LEU A 164 25.90 11.03 29.66
CA LEU A 164 24.57 10.42 29.68
C LEU A 164 24.08 10.12 31.09
N LYS A 165 24.94 10.19 32.12
CA LYS A 165 24.53 10.08 33.53
C LYS A 165 23.82 11.38 33.97
N GLY A 166 22.54 11.51 33.63
CA GLY A 166 21.71 12.68 33.97
C GLY A 166 20.44 12.77 33.12
N PRO A 167 19.79 13.95 33.07
CA PRO A 167 18.53 14.15 32.34
C PRO A 167 18.61 13.78 30.85
N ALA A 168 19.77 14.00 30.22
CA ALA A 168 19.98 13.63 28.81
C ALA A 168 19.89 12.11 28.58
N GLY A 169 20.40 11.29 29.53
CA GLY A 169 20.26 9.84 29.47
C GLY A 169 18.82 9.38 29.69
N MET A 170 18.08 10.05 30.58
CA MET A 170 16.65 9.76 30.78
C MET A 170 15.82 10.05 29.52
N ILE A 171 16.06 11.21 28.87
CA ILE A 171 15.42 11.55 27.60
C ILE A 171 15.78 10.52 26.52
N GLY A 172 17.06 10.14 26.42
CA GLY A 172 17.50 9.12 25.47
C GLY A 172 16.88 7.74 25.73
N ALA A 173 16.75 7.34 27.01
CA ALA A 173 16.13 6.08 27.39
C ALA A 173 14.62 6.07 27.11
N ALA A 174 13.92 7.17 27.41
CA ALA A 174 12.51 7.32 27.09
C ALA A 174 12.28 7.28 25.56
N ALA A 175 13.09 8.02 24.80
CA ALA A 175 13.03 8.01 23.33
C ALA A 175 13.33 6.62 22.75
N LEU A 176 14.28 5.88 23.33
CA LEU A 176 14.59 4.51 22.93
C LEU A 176 13.43 3.55 23.23
N ALA A 177 12.80 3.67 24.40
CA ALA A 177 11.62 2.88 24.75
C ALA A 177 10.45 3.17 23.79
N THR A 178 10.19 4.44 23.49
CA THR A 178 9.18 4.85 22.49
C THR A 178 9.52 4.31 21.11
N PHE A 179 10.78 4.42 20.67
CA PHE A 179 11.23 3.93 19.38
C PHE A 179 11.03 2.42 19.23
N ILE A 180 11.40 1.64 20.26
CA ILE A 180 11.20 0.19 20.25
C ILE A 180 9.70 -0.16 20.30
N GLY A 181 8.93 0.48 21.18
CA GLY A 181 7.49 0.21 21.30
C GLY A 181 6.72 0.50 20.02
N LEU A 182 6.96 1.66 19.41
CA LEU A 182 6.37 2.01 18.11
C LEU A 182 6.91 1.13 16.98
N GLY A 183 8.20 0.77 17.00
CA GLY A 183 8.79 -0.13 16.03
C GLY A 183 8.15 -1.52 16.03
N VAL A 184 7.90 -2.09 17.22
CA VAL A 184 7.17 -3.35 17.37
C VAL A 184 5.73 -3.22 16.87
N PHE A 185 5.04 -2.13 17.22
CA PHE A 185 3.69 -1.88 16.75
C PHE A 185 3.62 -1.76 15.22
N ILE A 186 4.52 -1.00 14.61
CA ILE A 186 4.64 -0.87 13.15
C ILE A 186 4.92 -2.25 12.54
N PHE A 187 5.87 -3.02 13.06
CA PHE A 187 6.21 -4.36 12.56
C PHE A 187 5.02 -5.33 12.62
N VAL A 188 4.23 -5.29 13.71
CA VAL A 188 3.00 -6.09 13.81
C VAL A 188 2.00 -5.69 12.72
N ASN A 189 1.82 -4.39 12.48
CA ASN A 189 0.94 -3.91 11.42
C ASN A 189 1.46 -4.34 10.03
N THR A 190 2.73 -4.10 9.71
CA THR A 190 3.27 -4.30 8.36
C THR A 190 3.59 -5.75 8.00
N ASN A 191 3.95 -6.59 8.97
CA ASN A 191 4.48 -7.95 8.71
C ASN A 191 3.64 -9.08 9.33
N VAL A 192 2.86 -8.82 10.39
CA VAL A 192 2.06 -9.85 11.07
C VAL A 192 0.61 -9.80 10.63
N TRP A 193 -0.01 -8.62 10.69
CA TRP A 193 -1.40 -8.44 10.25
C TRP A 193 -1.52 -8.28 8.73
N ASN A 194 -0.47 -7.78 8.10
CA ASN A 194 -0.38 -7.63 6.65
C ASN A 194 0.84 -8.38 6.11
N THR A 195 0.75 -8.82 4.86
CA THR A 195 1.86 -9.47 4.16
C THR A 195 2.78 -8.41 3.60
N TYR A 196 4.03 -8.37 4.06
CA TYR A 196 5.10 -7.58 3.43
C TYR A 196 5.86 -8.45 2.42
N ARG A 197 5.99 -7.93 1.20
CA ARG A 197 6.91 -8.42 0.18
C ARG A 197 7.71 -7.23 -0.35
N SER A 198 8.99 -7.44 -0.60
CA SER A 198 9.79 -6.43 -1.30
C SER A 198 9.39 -6.37 -2.77
N GLN A 199 9.69 -5.26 -3.45
CA GLN A 199 9.42 -5.11 -4.88
C GLN A 199 10.02 -6.24 -5.73
N ASP A 200 11.25 -6.69 -5.42
CA ASP A 200 11.89 -7.80 -6.12
C ASP A 200 11.13 -9.12 -5.93
N ALA A 201 10.64 -9.38 -4.71
CA ALA A 201 9.86 -10.59 -4.42
C ALA A 201 8.50 -10.57 -5.13
N GLU A 202 7.86 -9.41 -5.23
CA GLU A 202 6.61 -9.24 -5.98
C GLU A 202 6.82 -9.41 -7.50
N ASP A 203 7.92 -8.88 -8.03
CA ASP A 203 8.31 -9.09 -9.44
C ASP A 203 8.59 -10.58 -9.72
N ASP A 204 9.30 -11.28 -8.82
CA ASP A 204 9.55 -12.72 -8.91
C ASP A 204 8.25 -13.53 -8.85
N LEU A 205 7.33 -13.18 -7.94
CA LEU A 205 6.02 -13.82 -7.83
C LEU A 205 5.22 -13.66 -9.14
N THR A 206 5.14 -12.43 -9.66
CA THR A 206 4.45 -12.12 -10.92
C THR A 206 5.06 -12.85 -12.10
N ALA A 207 6.39 -12.94 -12.17
CA ALA A 207 7.08 -13.68 -13.23
C ALA A 207 6.82 -15.18 -13.14
N ASN A 208 6.77 -15.75 -11.93
CA ASN A 208 6.46 -17.16 -11.72
C ASN A 208 4.99 -17.48 -12.00
N TYR A 209 4.08 -16.54 -11.68
CA TYR A 209 2.67 -16.58 -12.06
C TYR A 209 2.55 -16.68 -13.59
N GLU A 210 3.22 -15.79 -14.34
CA GLU A 210 3.23 -15.81 -15.81
C GLU A 210 3.72 -17.16 -16.34
N LYS A 211 4.91 -17.61 -15.91
CA LYS A 211 5.51 -18.88 -16.38
C LYS A 211 4.62 -20.09 -16.13
N THR A 212 3.89 -20.09 -15.02
CA THR A 212 3.11 -21.24 -14.58
C THR A 212 1.72 -21.27 -15.20
N LEU A 213 1.07 -20.11 -15.29
CA LEU A 213 -0.36 -20.00 -15.56
C LEU A 213 -0.69 -19.40 -16.93
N LEU A 214 0.24 -18.72 -17.62
CA LEU A 214 -0.05 -18.09 -18.92
C LEU A 214 -0.54 -19.09 -19.99
N ARG A 215 -0.13 -20.36 -19.90
CA ARG A 215 -0.64 -21.43 -20.77
C ARG A 215 -2.17 -21.66 -20.68
N PHE A 216 -2.81 -21.18 -19.62
CA PHE A 216 -4.24 -21.31 -19.39
C PHE A 216 -5.05 -20.08 -19.82
N GLU A 217 -4.40 -19.05 -20.38
CA GLU A 217 -5.05 -17.82 -20.83
C GLU A 217 -6.17 -18.10 -21.84
N THR A 218 -5.90 -18.97 -22.82
CA THR A 218 -6.81 -19.29 -23.92
C THR A 218 -7.67 -20.53 -23.64
N THR A 219 -7.59 -21.10 -22.43
CA THR A 219 -8.43 -22.24 -22.05
C THR A 219 -9.90 -21.83 -22.04
N PRO A 220 -10.79 -22.51 -22.80
CA PRO A 220 -12.22 -22.22 -22.77
C PRO A 220 -12.78 -22.32 -21.35
N GLN A 221 -13.57 -21.33 -20.94
CA GLN A 221 -14.20 -21.24 -19.62
C GLN A 221 -15.70 -21.00 -19.77
N PRO A 222 -16.53 -21.42 -18.80
CA PRO A 222 -17.94 -21.08 -18.79
C PRO A 222 -18.14 -19.57 -18.54
N SER A 223 -19.27 -19.04 -18.99
CA SER A 223 -19.65 -17.64 -18.80
C SER A 223 -20.60 -17.50 -17.61
N ILE A 224 -20.48 -16.42 -16.84
CA ILE A 224 -21.45 -16.09 -15.79
C ILE A 224 -22.71 -15.54 -16.45
N VAL A 225 -23.89 -15.99 -16.01
CA VAL A 225 -25.20 -15.54 -16.54
C VAL A 225 -26.08 -14.90 -15.48
N ASP A 226 -26.01 -15.38 -14.24
CA ASP A 226 -26.70 -14.77 -13.10
C ASP A 226 -25.74 -14.64 -11.91
N VAL A 227 -25.88 -13.55 -11.17
CA VAL A 227 -25.07 -13.23 -10.00
C VAL A 227 -26.01 -12.90 -8.84
N LYS A 228 -25.80 -13.58 -7.71
CA LYS A 228 -26.44 -13.22 -6.44
C LYS A 228 -25.36 -12.88 -5.42
N LEU A 229 -25.46 -11.71 -4.80
CA LEU A 229 -24.49 -11.17 -3.85
C LEU A 229 -25.19 -10.67 -2.59
N ASP A 230 -24.67 -11.06 -1.45
CA ASP A 230 -24.99 -10.53 -0.14
C ASP A 230 -23.69 -9.96 0.44
N LEU A 231 -23.63 -8.62 0.48
CA LEU A 231 -22.45 -7.83 0.84
C LEU A 231 -22.67 -7.22 2.22
N ASP A 232 -21.81 -7.58 3.17
CA ASP A 232 -21.77 -7.02 4.52
C ASP A 232 -20.54 -6.11 4.63
N LEU A 233 -20.77 -4.80 4.42
CA LEU A 233 -19.76 -3.77 4.28
C LEU A 233 -19.59 -2.98 5.58
N HIS A 234 -18.36 -2.89 6.09
CA HIS A 234 -18.02 -2.16 7.31
C HIS A 234 -16.94 -1.11 7.00
N PRO A 235 -17.31 0.10 6.54
CA PRO A 235 -16.33 1.14 6.17
C PRO A 235 -15.47 1.61 7.35
N HIS A 236 -16.07 1.72 8.55
CA HIS A 236 -15.36 2.12 9.79
C HIS A 236 -14.28 1.12 10.23
N ALA A 237 -14.37 -0.12 9.77
CA ALA A 237 -13.41 -1.18 10.05
C ALA A 237 -13.08 -1.89 8.74
N PRO A 238 -12.23 -1.31 7.85
CA PRO A 238 -12.16 -1.57 6.41
C PRO A 238 -12.22 -3.06 6.04
N ARG A 239 -13.46 -3.54 5.96
CA ARG A 239 -13.83 -4.95 5.84
C ARG A 239 -15.11 -5.08 5.03
N LEU A 240 -15.11 -6.06 4.15
CA LEU A 240 -16.25 -6.49 3.37
C LEU A 240 -16.30 -8.01 3.41
N ALA A 241 -17.38 -8.55 3.96
CA ALA A 241 -17.70 -9.96 3.85
C ALA A 241 -18.73 -10.16 2.74
N THR A 242 -18.49 -11.12 1.86
CA THR A 242 -19.39 -11.39 0.74
C THR A 242 -19.81 -12.84 0.77
N ARG A 243 -21.12 -13.08 0.76
CA ARG A 243 -21.69 -14.38 0.39
C ARG A 243 -22.28 -14.26 -1.00
N GLY A 244 -21.76 -15.04 -1.93
CA GLY A 244 -22.15 -14.94 -3.33
C GLY A 244 -22.39 -16.28 -3.99
N SER A 245 -23.17 -16.24 -5.07
CA SER A 245 -23.29 -17.35 -5.99
C SER A 245 -23.38 -16.87 -7.44
N TYR A 246 -22.69 -17.58 -8.32
CA TYR A 246 -22.81 -17.42 -9.76
C TYR A 246 -23.57 -18.59 -10.37
N VAL A 247 -24.48 -18.31 -11.28
CA VAL A 247 -24.92 -19.29 -12.27
C VAL A 247 -24.00 -19.16 -13.47
N ILE A 248 -23.31 -20.25 -13.80
CA ILE A 248 -22.41 -20.35 -14.93
C ILE A 248 -23.07 -21.18 -16.04
N GLU A 249 -22.83 -20.82 -17.29
CA GLU A 249 -23.34 -21.49 -18.48
C GLU A 249 -22.19 -21.84 -19.43
N ASN A 250 -22.19 -23.07 -19.95
CA ASN A 250 -21.24 -23.44 -20.98
C ASN A 250 -21.69 -22.89 -22.33
N ARG A 251 -21.27 -21.67 -22.66
CA ARG A 251 -21.50 -21.06 -23.96
C ARG A 251 -20.49 -21.47 -25.03
N THR A 252 -19.63 -22.43 -24.73
CA THR A 252 -18.65 -22.94 -25.69
C THR A 252 -19.28 -24.03 -26.56
N GLY A 253 -18.72 -24.26 -27.76
CA GLY A 253 -19.22 -25.28 -28.69
C GLY A 253 -18.88 -26.72 -28.31
N ALA A 254 -18.23 -26.97 -27.18
CA ALA A 254 -17.76 -28.29 -26.77
C ALA A 254 -17.96 -28.54 -25.25
N PRO A 255 -17.99 -29.81 -24.80
CA PRO A 255 -18.06 -30.11 -23.38
C PRO A 255 -16.84 -29.56 -22.60
N LEU A 256 -17.09 -28.90 -21.47
CA LEU A 256 -16.03 -28.36 -20.60
C LEU A 256 -15.74 -29.33 -19.46
N GLY A 257 -14.51 -29.83 -19.39
CA GLY A 257 -14.07 -30.74 -18.33
C GLY A 257 -13.56 -30.04 -17.07
N GLU A 258 -13.09 -28.80 -17.19
CA GLU A 258 -12.43 -28.07 -16.10
C GLU A 258 -12.89 -26.62 -16.04
N MET A 259 -12.85 -26.04 -14.84
CA MET A 259 -13.09 -24.63 -14.59
C MET A 259 -11.97 -24.08 -13.74
N HIS A 260 -11.47 -22.92 -14.15
CA HIS A 260 -10.36 -22.25 -13.49
C HIS A 260 -10.90 -21.04 -12.74
N LEU A 261 -10.51 -20.90 -11.48
CA LEU A 261 -10.92 -19.77 -10.64
C LEU A 261 -9.69 -19.11 -10.05
N ARG A 262 -9.69 -17.77 -10.07
CA ARG A 262 -8.65 -16.95 -9.44
C ARG A 262 -9.27 -15.84 -8.59
N TRP A 263 -8.49 -15.26 -7.71
CA TRP A 263 -8.83 -14.02 -7.00
C TRP A 263 -7.57 -13.19 -6.77
N MET A 264 -7.73 -11.95 -6.31
CA MET A 264 -6.61 -11.03 -6.08
C MET A 264 -6.38 -10.85 -4.58
N GLU A 265 -5.13 -10.79 -4.15
CA GLU A 265 -4.83 -10.37 -2.79
C GLU A 265 -5.32 -8.93 -2.55
N PRO A 266 -5.82 -8.61 -1.35
CA PRO A 266 -5.80 -9.42 -0.12
C PRO A 266 -7.08 -10.25 0.12
N LEU A 267 -7.89 -10.55 -0.90
CA LEU A 267 -9.13 -11.31 -0.75
C LEU A 267 -8.87 -12.71 -0.18
N LYS A 268 -9.57 -13.05 0.91
CA LYS A 268 -9.57 -14.39 1.50
C LYS A 268 -10.82 -15.14 1.10
N ILE A 269 -10.67 -16.38 0.63
CA ILE A 269 -11.77 -17.29 0.32
C ILE A 269 -12.03 -18.18 1.55
N ALA A 270 -13.15 -17.97 2.24
CA ALA A 270 -13.58 -18.82 3.36
C ALA A 270 -14.24 -20.12 2.86
N ARG A 271 -15.05 -20.01 1.79
CA ARG A 271 -15.68 -21.13 1.12
C ARG A 271 -15.69 -20.90 -0.37
N LEU A 272 -15.46 -21.95 -1.14
CA LEU A 272 -15.64 -21.96 -2.59
C LEU A 272 -16.06 -23.35 -3.02
N ASP A 273 -17.25 -23.44 -3.58
CA ASP A 273 -17.86 -24.68 -4.04
C ASP A 273 -18.31 -24.54 -5.49
N VAL A 274 -18.04 -25.57 -6.29
CA VAL A 274 -18.39 -25.63 -7.70
C VAL A 274 -19.25 -26.87 -7.89
N GLN A 275 -20.52 -26.67 -8.24
CA GLN A 275 -21.48 -27.75 -8.38
C GLN A 275 -20.98 -28.81 -9.37
N GLY A 276 -20.92 -30.07 -8.91
CA GLY A 276 -20.52 -31.20 -9.75
C GLY A 276 -19.03 -31.21 -10.13
N ALA A 277 -18.20 -30.42 -9.45
CA ALA A 277 -16.75 -30.41 -9.65
C ALA A 277 -16.00 -30.68 -8.34
N ARG A 278 -14.75 -31.14 -8.48
CA ARG A 278 -13.81 -31.25 -7.36
C ARG A 278 -12.54 -30.47 -7.67
N MET A 279 -11.95 -29.84 -6.67
CA MET A 279 -10.65 -29.20 -6.80
C MET A 279 -9.60 -30.27 -7.13
N VAL A 280 -8.89 -30.10 -8.24
CA VAL A 280 -7.82 -31.02 -8.67
C VAL A 280 -6.43 -30.40 -8.57
N ARG A 281 -6.34 -29.07 -8.54
CA ARG A 281 -5.08 -28.35 -8.42
C ARG A 281 -5.28 -26.99 -7.78
N GLU A 282 -4.30 -26.59 -6.98
CA GLU A 282 -4.26 -25.28 -6.33
C GLU A 282 -2.83 -24.75 -6.38
N TRP A 283 -2.71 -23.44 -6.57
CA TRP A 283 -1.50 -22.66 -6.34
C TRP A 283 -1.86 -21.54 -5.36
N PRO A 284 -1.67 -21.76 -4.04
CA PRO A 284 -2.03 -20.79 -3.02
C PRO A 284 -1.32 -19.43 -3.20
N GLU A 285 -0.06 -19.46 -3.65
CA GLU A 285 0.76 -18.27 -3.92
C GLU A 285 0.24 -17.40 -5.08
N PHE A 286 -0.58 -17.97 -5.96
CA PHE A 286 -1.18 -17.30 -7.12
C PHE A 286 -2.69 -17.10 -6.97
N GLN A 287 -3.25 -17.48 -5.81
CA GLN A 287 -4.69 -17.43 -5.55
C GLN A 287 -5.49 -18.10 -6.68
N TYR A 288 -5.01 -19.27 -7.14
CA TYR A 288 -5.51 -19.93 -8.35
C TYR A 288 -5.88 -21.39 -8.08
N ARG A 289 -7.09 -21.80 -8.48
CA ARG A 289 -7.60 -23.16 -8.36
C ARG A 289 -8.16 -23.68 -9.68
N ILE A 290 -7.97 -24.97 -9.91
CA ILE A 290 -8.61 -25.71 -11.01
C ILE A 290 -9.56 -26.73 -10.43
N TYR A 291 -10.80 -26.67 -10.88
CA TYR A 291 -11.86 -27.61 -10.57
C TYR A 291 -12.12 -28.49 -11.78
N ARG A 292 -12.14 -29.81 -11.59
CA ARG A 292 -12.53 -30.76 -12.63
C ARG A 292 -13.94 -31.22 -12.38
N PHE A 293 -14.80 -31.09 -13.39
CA PHE A 293 -16.15 -31.59 -13.35
C PHE A 293 -16.18 -33.12 -13.38
N ALA A 294 -17.02 -33.74 -12.54
CA ALA A 294 -17.21 -35.19 -12.55
C ALA A 294 -17.84 -35.65 -13.88
N THR A 295 -18.82 -34.88 -14.36
CA THR A 295 -19.37 -34.99 -15.71
C THR A 295 -19.06 -33.69 -16.44
N PRO A 296 -18.34 -33.72 -17.59
CA PRO A 296 -18.07 -32.53 -18.38
C PRO A 296 -19.37 -31.76 -18.65
N MET A 297 -19.30 -30.44 -18.49
CA MET A 297 -20.45 -29.55 -18.64
C MET A 297 -20.80 -29.47 -20.12
N ALA A 298 -21.99 -29.92 -20.52
CA ALA A 298 -22.43 -29.91 -21.91
C ALA A 298 -22.68 -28.48 -22.41
N PRO A 299 -22.56 -28.18 -23.72
CA PRO A 299 -22.95 -26.88 -24.26
C PRO A 299 -24.39 -26.49 -23.85
N GLY A 300 -24.57 -25.27 -23.35
CA GLY A 300 -25.83 -24.74 -22.82
C GLY A 300 -26.19 -25.21 -21.41
N GLU A 301 -25.46 -26.17 -20.83
CA GLU A 301 -25.69 -26.60 -19.43
C GLU A 301 -25.36 -25.45 -18.46
N ARG A 302 -26.14 -25.37 -17.37
CA ARG A 302 -25.93 -24.40 -16.29
C ARG A 302 -25.57 -25.09 -14.98
N ARG A 303 -24.65 -24.49 -14.23
CA ARG A 303 -24.22 -24.94 -12.90
C ARG A 303 -24.03 -23.77 -11.96
N THR A 304 -23.99 -24.05 -10.66
CA THR A 304 -23.81 -23.01 -9.63
C THR A 304 -22.40 -23.03 -9.05
N VAL A 305 -21.82 -21.85 -8.84
CA VAL A 305 -20.59 -21.64 -8.08
C VAL A 305 -20.94 -20.81 -6.85
N SER A 306 -20.71 -21.33 -5.65
CA SER A 306 -20.99 -20.62 -4.40
C SER A 306 -19.71 -20.25 -3.69
N PHE A 307 -19.64 -19.05 -3.12
CA PHE A 307 -18.45 -18.58 -2.42
C PHE A 307 -18.77 -17.71 -1.22
N ASP A 308 -17.91 -17.80 -0.21
CA ASP A 308 -17.85 -16.88 0.92
C ASP A 308 -16.46 -16.26 0.93
N THR A 309 -16.37 -14.93 0.87
CA THR A 309 -15.11 -14.20 0.85
C THR A 309 -15.06 -13.12 1.92
N VAL A 310 -13.83 -12.76 2.31
CA VAL A 310 -13.56 -11.65 3.21
C VAL A 310 -12.43 -10.82 2.62
N LEU A 311 -12.73 -9.55 2.33
CA LEU A 311 -11.77 -8.52 1.99
C LEU A 311 -11.59 -7.63 3.20
N GLU A 312 -10.41 -7.60 3.80
CA GLU A 312 -10.16 -6.78 4.98
C GLU A 312 -8.74 -6.23 4.98
N GLN A 313 -8.55 -5.06 5.58
CA GLN A 313 -7.25 -4.57 5.98
C GLN A 313 -7.26 -4.25 7.47
N ARG A 314 -6.30 -4.83 8.20
CA ARG A 314 -6.13 -4.54 9.62
C ARG A 314 -4.95 -3.58 9.79
N GLY A 315 -5.23 -2.41 10.37
CA GLY A 315 -4.22 -1.37 10.54
C GLY A 315 -3.64 -0.90 9.20
N PHE A 316 -2.32 -0.81 9.09
CA PHE A 316 -1.65 -0.35 7.89
C PHE A 316 -0.55 -1.28 7.37
N LYS A 317 -0.36 -1.25 6.05
CA LYS A 317 0.66 -1.99 5.30
C LYS A 317 1.95 -1.18 5.15
N ASN A 318 3.04 -1.88 4.80
CA ASN A 318 4.32 -1.25 4.45
C ASN A 318 4.20 -0.29 3.25
N SER A 319 3.37 -0.68 2.27
CA SER A 319 2.98 0.13 1.11
C SER A 319 1.54 -0.23 0.71
N ASP A 320 0.94 0.56 -0.17
CA ASP A 320 -0.31 0.20 -0.88
C ASP A 320 -1.47 -0.17 0.07
N ASN A 321 -1.67 0.67 1.09
CA ASN A 321 -2.87 0.63 1.92
C ASN A 321 -4.11 0.75 1.03
N THR A 322 -5.16 -0.01 1.35
CA THR A 322 -6.40 0.02 0.57
C THR A 322 -7.00 1.43 0.55
N THR A 323 -7.32 1.91 -0.64
CA THR A 323 -8.11 3.12 -0.87
C THR A 323 -9.53 2.77 -1.34
N ARG A 324 -9.84 1.48 -1.40
CA ARG A 324 -11.10 0.92 -1.92
C ARG A 324 -12.13 0.76 -0.83
N LEU A 325 -11.68 0.31 0.35
CA LEU A 325 -12.47 0.27 1.59
C LEU A 325 -11.93 1.33 2.53
N VAL A 326 -12.66 2.42 2.64
CA VAL A 326 -12.33 3.60 3.46
C VAL A 326 -13.60 4.11 4.13
N ASP A 327 -13.44 4.81 5.24
CA ASP A 327 -14.55 5.35 6.04
C ASP A 327 -15.62 6.09 5.20
N ASN A 328 -15.20 7.06 4.38
CA ASN A 328 -16.10 7.72 3.43
C ASN A 328 -15.62 7.60 1.99
N GLY A 329 -16.52 7.16 1.10
CA GLY A 329 -16.23 6.95 -0.32
C GLY A 329 -15.68 5.55 -0.64
N THR A 330 -16.07 4.54 0.14
CA THR A 330 -15.81 3.13 -0.23
C THR A 330 -16.35 2.84 -1.63
N PHE A 331 -15.48 2.28 -2.47
CA PHE A 331 -15.80 1.84 -3.82
C PHE A 331 -15.07 0.53 -4.09
N VAL A 332 -15.84 -0.53 -4.30
CA VAL A 332 -15.33 -1.87 -4.58
C VAL A 332 -15.91 -2.40 -5.89
N SER A 333 -15.07 -3.03 -6.71
CA SER A 333 -15.53 -3.77 -7.89
C SER A 333 -15.60 -5.27 -7.63
N ASN A 334 -16.39 -5.98 -8.44
CA ASN A 334 -16.58 -7.43 -8.35
C ASN A 334 -15.26 -8.24 -8.29
N SER A 335 -14.24 -7.82 -9.04
CA SER A 335 -12.91 -8.46 -9.06
C SER A 335 -12.17 -8.42 -7.72
N GLU A 336 -12.53 -7.50 -6.83
CA GLU A 336 -11.87 -7.32 -5.53
C GLU A 336 -12.47 -8.21 -4.45
N PHE A 337 -13.78 -8.47 -4.51
CA PHE A 337 -14.48 -9.21 -3.46
C PHE A 337 -15.01 -10.58 -3.91
N ALA A 338 -14.91 -10.94 -5.18
CA ALA A 338 -15.44 -12.19 -5.70
C ALA A 338 -14.46 -12.93 -6.61
N PRO A 339 -14.58 -14.28 -6.73
CA PRO A 339 -13.74 -15.05 -7.63
C PRO A 339 -13.95 -14.67 -9.10
N ILE A 340 -12.87 -14.75 -9.87
CA ILE A 340 -12.81 -14.46 -11.30
C ILE A 340 -12.61 -15.78 -12.05
N ILE A 341 -13.36 -15.98 -13.13
CA ILE A 341 -13.26 -17.18 -13.96
C ILE A 341 -12.13 -17.05 -14.99
N GLY A 342 -11.23 -18.03 -14.99
CA GLY A 342 -10.13 -18.15 -15.95
C GLY A 342 -8.87 -17.38 -15.57
N MET A 343 -7.83 -17.56 -16.39
CA MET A 343 -6.59 -16.80 -16.31
C MET A 343 -6.71 -15.51 -17.16
N SER A 344 -6.03 -14.44 -16.74
CA SER A 344 -5.89 -13.18 -17.50
C SER A 344 -4.43 -12.71 -17.47
N ARG A 345 -4.06 -11.93 -18.50
CA ARG A 345 -2.79 -11.20 -18.57
C ARG A 345 -2.76 -9.96 -17.65
N ASP A 346 -3.87 -9.59 -17.04
CA ASP A 346 -3.94 -8.44 -16.14
C ASP A 346 -2.99 -8.63 -14.96
N GLY A 347 -2.21 -7.59 -14.66
CA GLY A 347 -1.23 -7.60 -13.57
C GLY A 347 0.12 -8.26 -13.92
N LEU A 348 0.31 -8.76 -15.15
CA LEU A 348 1.62 -9.27 -15.57
C LEU A 348 2.68 -8.16 -15.72
N LEU A 349 3.95 -8.53 -15.63
CA LEU A 349 5.07 -7.60 -15.81
C LEU A 349 5.05 -6.99 -17.21
N THR A 350 5.05 -5.67 -17.31
CA THR A 350 5.09 -4.93 -18.59
C THR A 350 6.45 -4.35 -18.92
N ASP A 351 7.27 -4.04 -17.90
CA ASP A 351 8.60 -3.45 -18.08
C ASP A 351 9.56 -4.43 -18.77
N ARG A 352 10.12 -4.01 -19.91
CA ARG A 352 11.02 -4.85 -20.73
C ARG A 352 12.29 -5.27 -20.00
N THR A 353 12.83 -4.41 -19.13
CA THR A 353 14.06 -4.72 -18.36
C THR A 353 13.76 -5.78 -17.31
N LYS A 354 12.65 -5.66 -16.57
CA LYS A 354 12.17 -6.68 -15.63
C LYS A 354 11.87 -7.98 -16.35
N ARG A 355 11.12 -7.97 -17.45
CA ARG A 355 10.81 -9.18 -18.23
C ARG A 355 12.07 -9.91 -18.68
N ARG A 356 13.10 -9.18 -19.16
CA ARG A 356 14.40 -9.76 -19.51
C ARG A 356 15.13 -10.35 -18.30
N LYS A 357 15.14 -9.66 -17.15
CA LYS A 357 15.71 -10.15 -15.87
C LYS A 357 15.11 -11.51 -15.50
N HIS A 358 13.79 -11.68 -15.63
CA HIS A 358 13.09 -12.92 -15.30
C HIS A 358 12.99 -13.93 -16.46
N ARG A 359 13.66 -13.68 -17.60
CA ARG A 359 13.64 -14.54 -18.81
C ARG A 359 12.23 -14.76 -19.40
N LEU A 360 11.40 -13.73 -19.35
CA LEU A 360 10.08 -13.71 -19.96
C LEU A 360 10.16 -13.25 -21.43
N PRO A 361 9.19 -13.63 -22.29
CA PRO A 361 9.08 -13.09 -23.64
C PRO A 361 9.02 -11.55 -23.64
N ALA A 362 9.55 -10.89 -24.67
CA ALA A 362 9.72 -9.43 -24.65
C ALA A 362 8.42 -8.65 -24.42
N GLU A 363 7.33 -9.03 -25.11
CA GLU A 363 6.01 -8.38 -24.98
C GLU A 363 4.88 -9.38 -25.26
N LEU A 364 3.82 -9.29 -24.47
CA LEU A 364 2.55 -9.94 -24.76
C LEU A 364 1.66 -8.93 -25.49
N ARG A 365 1.76 -8.92 -26.82
CA ARG A 365 0.97 -7.99 -27.63
C ARG A 365 -0.52 -8.33 -27.53
N PRO A 366 -1.40 -7.32 -27.53
CA PRO A 366 -2.81 -7.55 -27.81
C PRO A 366 -2.98 -8.36 -29.10
N ALA A 367 -4.10 -9.07 -29.21
CA ALA A 367 -4.47 -9.70 -30.47
C ALA A 367 -4.48 -8.65 -31.60
N LYS A 368 -4.09 -9.06 -32.80
CA LYS A 368 -4.15 -8.16 -33.95
C LYS A 368 -5.61 -7.87 -34.31
N LEU A 369 -5.86 -6.73 -34.94
CA LEU A 369 -7.22 -6.34 -35.33
C LEU A 369 -7.87 -7.33 -36.32
N GLU A 370 -7.06 -8.05 -37.10
CA GLU A 370 -7.52 -9.07 -38.04
C GLU A 370 -7.87 -10.41 -37.37
N ASP A 371 -7.49 -10.61 -36.11
CA ASP A 371 -7.77 -11.83 -35.36
C ASP A 371 -9.18 -11.79 -34.74
N LEU A 372 -10.18 -12.18 -35.53
CA LEU A 372 -11.57 -12.24 -35.08
C LEU A 372 -11.79 -13.25 -33.95
N SER A 373 -10.92 -14.24 -33.78
CA SER A 373 -11.07 -15.21 -32.68
C SER A 373 -10.93 -14.54 -31.30
N ALA A 374 -10.18 -13.44 -31.23
CA ALA A 374 -10.03 -12.64 -30.02
C ALA A 374 -11.29 -11.82 -29.64
N THR A 375 -12.27 -11.72 -30.55
CA THR A 375 -13.55 -11.04 -30.26
C THR A 375 -14.56 -11.92 -29.51
N GLY A 376 -14.31 -13.23 -29.44
CA GLY A 376 -15.20 -14.18 -28.74
C GLY A 376 -15.22 -14.04 -27.22
N ARG A 377 -14.36 -13.19 -26.64
CA ARG A 377 -14.31 -12.92 -25.21
C ARG A 377 -13.97 -11.45 -24.98
N ASN A 378 -14.78 -10.75 -24.18
CA ASN A 378 -14.46 -9.40 -23.74
C ASN A 378 -13.52 -9.41 -22.52
N TYR A 379 -13.01 -8.24 -22.13
CA TYR A 379 -12.08 -8.08 -20.99
C TYR A 379 -12.68 -8.49 -19.63
N ILE A 380 -14.01 -8.59 -19.52
CA ILE A 380 -14.72 -9.02 -18.30
C ILE A 380 -14.98 -10.55 -18.34
N GLY A 381 -14.94 -11.17 -19.51
CA GLY A 381 -15.21 -12.59 -19.71
C GLY A 381 -16.67 -13.01 -19.53
N ALA A 382 -17.61 -12.05 -19.55
CA ALA A 382 -19.05 -12.28 -19.41
C ALA A 382 -19.84 -11.30 -20.28
N ASP A 383 -21.04 -11.70 -20.71
CA ASP A 383 -22.02 -10.81 -21.33
C ASP A 383 -22.83 -10.04 -20.26
N TRP A 384 -23.94 -9.41 -20.65
CA TRP A 384 -24.94 -8.92 -19.70
C TRP A 384 -25.39 -10.05 -18.78
N VAL A 385 -25.34 -9.79 -17.47
CA VAL A 385 -25.75 -10.72 -16.42
C VAL A 385 -26.92 -10.15 -15.64
N ASN A 386 -27.80 -11.01 -15.15
CA ASN A 386 -28.75 -10.58 -14.12
C ASN A 386 -28.02 -10.52 -12.78
N ALA A 387 -28.32 -9.48 -11.99
CA ALA A 387 -27.73 -9.28 -10.68
C ALA A 387 -28.82 -9.09 -9.62
N ASP A 388 -28.73 -9.87 -8.54
CA ASP A 388 -29.48 -9.71 -7.30
C ASP A 388 -28.47 -9.37 -6.19
N ILE A 389 -28.49 -8.12 -5.72
CA ILE A 389 -27.46 -7.59 -4.82
C ILE A 389 -28.16 -7.05 -3.56
N THR A 390 -27.77 -7.59 -2.42
CA THR A 390 -28.09 -7.06 -1.09
C THR A 390 -26.84 -6.44 -0.50
N VAL A 391 -26.94 -5.20 0.00
CA VAL A 391 -25.84 -4.51 0.67
C VAL A 391 -26.30 -4.11 2.06
N THR A 392 -25.58 -4.61 3.07
CA THR A 392 -25.69 -4.21 4.47
C THR A 392 -24.48 -3.33 4.79
N THR A 393 -24.69 -2.21 5.46
CA THR A 393 -23.61 -1.29 5.83
C THR A 393 -23.95 -0.53 7.12
N ASP A 394 -22.97 0.17 7.67
CA ASP A 394 -23.16 1.08 8.82
C ASP A 394 -24.27 2.11 8.57
N ALA A 395 -24.99 2.48 9.64
CA ALA A 395 -26.23 3.26 9.56
C ALA A 395 -26.04 4.70 9.03
N ASP A 396 -24.82 5.24 9.12
CA ASP A 396 -24.45 6.55 8.60
C ASP A 396 -24.03 6.53 7.11
N GLN A 397 -24.03 5.34 6.48
CA GLN A 397 -23.61 5.14 5.10
C GLN A 397 -24.81 5.02 4.16
N THR A 398 -24.63 5.45 2.91
CA THR A 398 -25.62 5.26 1.84
C THR A 398 -25.09 4.24 0.83
N PRO A 399 -25.58 2.98 0.84
CA PRO A 399 -25.12 1.98 -0.09
C PRO A 399 -25.61 2.28 -1.51
N LEU A 400 -24.72 2.18 -2.49
CA LEU A 400 -25.03 2.32 -3.91
C LEU A 400 -24.59 1.06 -4.66
N ALA A 401 -25.50 0.48 -5.44
CA ALA A 401 -25.22 -0.69 -6.27
C ALA A 401 -25.86 -0.52 -7.67
N PRO A 402 -25.31 -1.15 -8.71
CA PRO A 402 -25.92 -1.13 -10.04
C PRO A 402 -27.28 -1.82 -10.06
N GLY A 403 -28.22 -1.28 -10.86
CA GLY A 403 -29.55 -1.85 -11.06
C GLY A 403 -30.68 -1.00 -10.47
N TYR A 404 -31.85 -1.63 -10.30
CA TYR A 404 -33.02 -0.98 -9.70
C TYR A 404 -33.19 -1.43 -8.24
N GLN A 405 -33.34 -0.45 -7.34
CA GLN A 405 -33.59 -0.73 -5.93
C GLN A 405 -34.93 -1.45 -5.74
N ARG A 406 -34.90 -2.61 -5.09
CA ARG A 406 -36.09 -3.45 -4.81
C ARG A 406 -36.68 -3.24 -3.43
N SER A 407 -35.83 -2.98 -2.44
CA SER A 407 -36.21 -2.80 -1.04
C SER A 407 -35.14 -1.99 -0.30
N ASN A 408 -35.54 -1.30 0.76
CA ASN A 408 -34.64 -0.66 1.71
C ASN A 408 -35.19 -0.87 3.12
N GLN A 409 -34.36 -1.39 4.01
CA GLN A 409 -34.68 -1.59 5.41
C GLN A 409 -33.59 -0.89 6.22
N VAL A 410 -34.02 -0.05 7.16
CA VAL A 410 -33.15 0.75 8.04
C VAL A 410 -33.17 0.16 9.43
#